data_AF-A0A1B6HBG0-F1
#
_entry.id   AF-A0A1B6HBG0-F1
#
_cell.length_a   1.000
_cell.length_b   1.000
_cell.length_c   1.000
_cell.angle_alpha   90.00
_cell.angle_beta   90.00
_cell.angle_gamma   90.00
#
_symmetry.space_group_name_H-M   'P 1'
#
loop_
_entity.id
_entity.type
_entity.pdbx_description
1 polymer ?
#
loop_
_entity_poly.entity_id
_entity_poly.type
_entity_poly.pdbx_seq_one_letter_code
_entity_poly.pdbx_strand_id
1 'polypeptide(L)'
;MATAARKQDMPPPGGFRPINYERIPARAYFSGPQIFLGFIGVTAASIYLYRINYKNEMRRRIEQRSSVHAIVPLLLAERDRAFLKQLRVNRDREAELMKNVEGWETGTLYGEPIYKTVPEDTLIEPRLREWYIHNSYGDAKKRLDLRFND
;
A
#
# COMPACT_ATOMS: atom_id res chain seq x y z
N MET A 1 -58.02 42.95 -81.08
CA MET A 1 -57.54 43.21 -79.70
C MET A 1 -56.52 42.15 -79.34
N ALA A 2 -55.23 42.49 -79.28
CA ALA A 2 -54.21 41.55 -78.82
C ALA A 2 -54.07 41.65 -77.29
N THR A 3 -54.41 40.58 -76.57
CA THR A 3 -54.27 40.48 -75.11
C THR A 3 -52.91 39.87 -74.76
N ALA A 4 -52.06 40.60 -74.04
CA ALA A 4 -50.75 40.13 -73.60
C ALA A 4 -50.89 38.94 -72.63
N ALA A 5 -50.36 37.77 -73.00
CA ALA A 5 -50.43 36.55 -72.22
C ALA A 5 -49.48 36.60 -71.01
N ARG A 6 -50.00 36.37 -69.80
CA ARG A 6 -49.18 36.22 -68.60
C ARG A 6 -48.44 34.87 -68.64
N LYS A 7 -47.12 34.92 -68.47
CA LYS A 7 -46.29 33.72 -68.35
C LYS A 7 -46.42 33.15 -66.95
N GLN A 8 -47.16 32.05 -66.83
CA GLN A 8 -47.27 31.29 -65.58
C GLN A 8 -46.10 30.30 -65.49
N ASP A 9 -45.48 30.20 -64.31
CA ASP A 9 -44.45 29.20 -64.08
C ASP A 9 -45.12 27.85 -63.86
N MET A 10 -44.80 26.89 -64.73
CA MET A 10 -45.41 25.57 -64.77
C MET A 10 -44.34 24.52 -64.41
N PRO A 11 -44.74 23.38 -63.80
CA PRO A 11 -43.81 22.30 -63.59
C PRO A 11 -43.21 21.85 -64.94
N PRO A 12 -41.96 21.38 -64.95
CA PRO A 12 -41.32 20.94 -66.18
C PRO A 12 -42.16 19.84 -66.86
N PRO A 13 -42.22 19.82 -68.20
CA PRO A 13 -42.94 18.77 -68.93
C PRO A 13 -42.31 17.41 -68.59
N GLY A 14 -43.07 16.54 -67.92
CA GLY A 14 -42.60 15.25 -67.38
C GLY A 14 -42.61 15.13 -65.85
N GLY A 15 -42.90 16.21 -65.12
CA GLY A 15 -43.01 16.21 -63.65
C GLY A 15 -41.65 16.26 -62.94
N PHE A 16 -41.67 16.47 -61.63
CA PHE A 16 -40.46 16.45 -60.81
C PHE A 16 -40.00 15.02 -60.54
N ARG A 17 -38.71 14.85 -60.28
CA ARG A 17 -38.16 13.55 -59.87
C ARG A 17 -38.81 13.12 -58.54
N PRO A 18 -39.11 11.82 -58.37
CA PRO A 18 -39.65 11.33 -57.11
C PRO A 18 -38.65 11.62 -55.98
N ILE A 19 -39.12 12.27 -54.93
CA ILE A 19 -38.33 12.57 -53.74
C ILE A 19 -38.31 11.30 -52.90
N ASN A 20 -37.13 10.80 -52.55
CA ASN A 20 -37.03 9.71 -51.58
C ASN A 20 -37.37 10.24 -50.19
N TYR A 21 -38.54 9.85 -49.67
CA TYR A 21 -39.00 10.17 -48.32
C TYR A 21 -38.70 9.05 -47.32
N GLU A 22 -38.19 7.91 -47.78
CA GLU A 22 -37.87 6.79 -46.90
C GLU A 22 -36.62 7.07 -46.09
N ARG A 23 -36.63 6.59 -44.84
CA ARG A 23 -35.48 6.68 -43.95
C ARG A 23 -34.41 5.70 -44.41
N ILE A 24 -33.26 6.21 -44.83
CA ILE A 24 -32.07 5.39 -45.10
C ILE A 24 -31.40 5.06 -43.75
N PRO A 25 -31.36 3.79 -43.31
CA PRO A 25 -30.70 3.43 -42.07
C PRO A 25 -29.18 3.62 -42.21
N ALA A 26 -28.51 3.95 -41.10
CA ALA A 26 -27.06 4.08 -41.06
C ALA A 26 -26.39 2.73 -41.35
N ARG A 27 -25.26 2.77 -42.08
CA ARG A 27 -24.49 1.57 -42.41
C ARG A 27 -23.80 1.03 -41.14
N ALA A 28 -24.08 -0.22 -40.79
CA ALA A 28 -23.35 -0.92 -39.73
C ALA A 28 -22.04 -1.49 -40.30
N TYR A 29 -20.92 -1.20 -39.64
CA TYR A 29 -19.59 -1.68 -40.05
C TYR A 29 -19.26 -3.07 -39.50
N PHE A 30 -19.91 -3.49 -38.41
CA PHE A 30 -19.64 -4.76 -37.75
C PHE A 30 -20.96 -5.50 -37.46
N SER A 31 -20.94 -6.81 -37.68
CA SER A 31 -22.04 -7.69 -37.27
C SER A 31 -21.91 -8.08 -35.80
N GLY A 32 -23.03 -8.46 -35.16
CA GLY A 32 -23.05 -8.86 -33.75
C GLY A 32 -21.96 -9.88 -33.36
N PRO A 33 -21.80 -11.00 -34.10
CA PRO A 33 -20.73 -11.97 -33.84
C PRO A 33 -19.31 -11.42 -33.98
N GLN A 34 -19.07 -10.50 -34.92
CA GLN A 34 -17.76 -9.87 -35.11
C GLN A 34 -17.36 -9.02 -33.90
N ILE A 35 -18.32 -8.35 -33.27
CA ILE A 35 -18.08 -7.57 -32.04
C ILE A 35 -17.69 -8.50 -30.89
N PHE A 36 -18.40 -9.62 -30.72
CA PHE A 36 -18.05 -10.62 -29.69
C PHE A 36 -16.67 -11.23 -29.92
N LEU A 37 -16.32 -11.55 -31.17
CA LEU A 37 -14.99 -12.06 -31.50
C LEU A 37 -13.89 -11.03 -31.19
N GLY A 38 -14.11 -9.76 -31.56
CA GLY A 38 -13.19 -8.67 -31.24
C GLY A 38 -13.01 -8.51 -29.73
N PHE A 39 -14.10 -8.56 -28.97
CA PHE A 39 -14.06 -8.50 -27.51
C PHE A 39 -13.24 -9.65 -26.90
N ILE A 40 -13.46 -10.89 -27.36
CA ILE A 40 -12.70 -12.06 -26.89
C ILE A 40 -11.23 -11.90 -27.24
N GLY A 41 -10.90 -11.44 -28.45
CA GLY A 41 -9.52 -11.20 -28.89
C GLY A 41 -8.79 -10.17 -28.02
N VAL A 42 -9.42 -9.02 -27.76
CA VAL A 42 -8.87 -7.98 -26.88
C VAL A 42 -8.70 -8.50 -25.46
N THR A 43 -9.68 -9.24 -24.94
CA THR A 43 -9.64 -9.79 -23.58
C THR A 43 -8.51 -10.82 -23.43
N ALA A 44 -8.35 -11.73 -24.39
CA ALA A 44 -7.28 -12.72 -24.38
C ALA A 44 -5.89 -12.06 -24.43
N ALA A 45 -5.71 -11.05 -25.28
CA ALA A 45 -4.47 -10.26 -25.33
C ALA A 45 -4.21 -9.52 -24.01
N SER A 46 -5.23 -8.91 -23.42
CA SER A 46 -5.13 -8.20 -22.14
C SER A 46 -4.70 -9.14 -21.00
N ILE A 47 -5.30 -10.32 -20.89
CA ILE A 47 -4.92 -11.33 -19.89
C ILE A 47 -3.47 -11.78 -20.07
N TYR A 48 -3.03 -11.96 -21.32
CA TYR A 48 -1.65 -12.33 -21.61
C TYR A 48 -0.65 -11.24 -21.17
N LEU A 49 -0.91 -9.98 -21.50
CA LEU A 49 -0.09 -8.86 -21.07
C LEU A 49 -0.10 -8.68 -19.55
N TYR A 50 -1.27 -8.82 -18.92
CA TYR A 50 -1.40 -8.81 -17.46
C TYR A 50 -0.52 -9.88 -16.80
N ARG A 51 -0.52 -11.11 -17.34
CA ARG A 51 0.31 -12.20 -16.83
C ARG A 51 1.81 -11.87 -16.89
N ILE A 52 2.27 -11.24 -17.97
CA ILE A 52 3.68 -10.82 -18.10
C ILE A 52 4.02 -9.77 -17.04
N ASN A 53 3.19 -8.73 -16.93
CA ASN A 53 3.37 -7.66 -15.94
C ASN A 53 3.34 -8.20 -14.52
N TYR A 54 2.43 -9.11 -14.20
CA TYR A 54 2.34 -9.75 -12.89
C TYR A 54 3.61 -10.52 -12.54
N LYS A 55 4.20 -11.25 -13.49
CA LYS A 55 5.48 -11.95 -13.26
C LYS A 55 6.63 -10.98 -13.00
N ASN A 56 6.70 -9.87 -13.74
CA ASN A 56 7.73 -8.85 -13.54
C ASN A 56 7.59 -8.18 -12.17
N GLU A 57 6.35 -7.83 -11.79
CA GLU A 57 6.06 -7.23 -10.49
C GLU A 57 6.36 -8.19 -9.34
N MET A 58 6.08 -9.49 -9.53
CA MET A 58 6.46 -10.50 -8.53
C MET A 58 7.97 -10.58 -8.36
N ARG A 59 8.75 -10.57 -9.46
CA ARG A 59 10.22 -10.54 -9.39
C ARG A 59 10.74 -9.30 -8.66
N ARG A 60 10.19 -8.12 -8.97
CA ARG A 60 10.53 -6.86 -8.29
C ARG A 60 10.25 -6.93 -6.79
N ARG A 61 9.10 -7.47 -6.38
CA ARG A 61 8.76 -7.64 -4.96
C ARG A 61 9.68 -8.63 -4.26
N ILE A 62 10.06 -9.71 -4.93
CA ILE A 62 11.03 -10.68 -4.40
C ILE A 62 12.37 -9.99 -4.18
N GLU A 63 12.87 -9.25 -5.17
CA GLU A 63 14.12 -8.49 -5.09
C GLU A 63 14.12 -7.49 -3.92
N GLN A 64 13.05 -6.69 -3.79
CA GLN A 64 12.88 -5.74 -2.67
C GLN A 64 12.86 -6.43 -1.31
N ARG A 65 12.21 -7.60 -1.19
CA ARG A 65 12.21 -8.34 0.09
C ARG A 65 13.57 -8.96 0.36
N SER A 66 14.23 -9.50 -0.65
CA SER A 66 15.59 -10.04 -0.54
C SER A 66 16.59 -8.98 -0.10
N SER A 67 16.49 -7.74 -0.62
CA SER A 67 17.36 -6.64 -0.17
C SER A 67 17.13 -6.29 1.30
N VAL A 68 15.87 -6.28 1.75
CA VAL A 68 15.56 -6.08 3.17
C VAL A 68 16.11 -7.23 4.01
N HIS A 69 15.88 -8.49 3.61
CA HIS A 69 16.39 -9.67 4.33
C HIS A 69 17.91 -9.70 4.43
N ALA A 70 18.63 -9.19 3.43
CA ALA A 70 20.08 -9.06 3.49
C ALA A 70 20.55 -8.08 4.58
N ILE A 71 19.78 -7.02 4.85
CA ILE A 71 20.14 -5.95 5.80
C ILE A 71 19.60 -6.23 7.21
N VAL A 72 18.49 -6.98 7.34
CA VAL A 72 17.84 -7.29 8.62
C VAL A 72 18.81 -7.78 9.71
N PRO A 73 19.77 -8.69 9.47
CA PRO A 73 20.70 -9.13 10.51
C PRO A 73 21.54 -8.00 11.10
N LEU A 74 21.96 -7.03 10.28
CA LEU A 74 22.71 -5.87 10.74
C LEU A 74 21.82 -4.96 11.60
N LEU A 75 20.61 -4.66 11.13
CA LEU A 75 19.65 -3.83 11.88
C LEU A 75 19.24 -4.47 13.21
N LEU A 76 19.05 -5.80 13.23
CA LEU A 76 18.79 -6.53 14.45
C LEU A 76 19.98 -6.43 15.41
N ALA A 77 21.22 -6.64 14.93
CA ALA A 77 22.41 -6.50 15.76
C ALA A 77 22.56 -5.07 16.33
N GLU A 78 22.27 -4.03 15.55
CA GLU A 78 22.28 -2.64 16.03
C GLU A 78 21.21 -2.39 17.08
N ARG A 79 19.98 -2.86 16.85
CA ARG A 79 18.87 -2.80 17.80
C ARG A 79 19.21 -3.51 19.11
N ASP A 80 19.72 -4.74 19.02
CA ASP A 80 20.03 -5.56 20.19
C ASP A 80 21.18 -4.93 21.01
N ARG A 81 22.19 -4.35 20.34
CA ARG A 81 23.24 -3.54 21.01
C ARG A 81 22.65 -2.32 21.72
N ALA A 82 21.77 -1.56 21.06
CA ALA A 82 21.13 -0.39 21.66
C ALA A 82 20.27 -0.78 22.87
N PHE A 83 19.55 -1.90 22.76
CA PHE A 83 18.72 -2.45 23.82
C PHE A 83 19.54 -2.86 25.05
N LEU A 84 20.60 -3.66 24.87
CA LEU A 84 21.49 -4.07 25.98
C LEU A 84 22.19 -2.88 26.64
N LYS A 85 22.61 -1.88 25.86
CA LYS A 85 23.17 -0.63 26.40
C LYS A 85 22.17 0.10 27.29
N GLN A 86 20.91 0.20 26.86
CA GLN A 86 19.88 0.85 27.67
C GLN A 86 19.57 0.06 28.95
N LEU A 87 19.51 -1.28 28.88
CA LEU A 87 19.37 -2.12 30.07
C LEU A 87 20.50 -1.89 31.07
N ARG A 88 21.74 -1.79 30.57
CA ARG A 88 22.90 -1.49 31.42
C ARG A 88 22.76 -0.15 32.11
N VAL A 89 22.36 0.89 31.39
CA VAL A 89 22.13 2.23 31.97
C VAL A 89 21.03 2.19 33.03
N ASN A 90 19.94 1.47 32.80
CA ASN A 90 18.86 1.36 33.78
C ASN A 90 19.33 0.63 35.04
N ARG A 91 20.11 -0.44 34.90
CA ARG A 91 20.71 -1.19 36.02
C ARG A 91 21.71 -0.35 36.81
N ASP A 92 22.58 0.39 36.14
CA ASP A 92 23.56 1.27 36.79
C ASP A 92 22.86 2.39 37.59
N ARG A 93 21.76 2.96 37.05
CA ARG A 93 20.93 3.94 37.75
C ARG A 93 20.18 3.36 38.94
N GLU A 94 19.65 2.14 38.80
CA GLU A 94 19.01 1.43 39.91
C GLU A 94 20.00 1.20 41.06
N ALA A 95 21.22 0.75 40.76
CA ALA A 95 22.28 0.56 41.75
C ALA A 95 22.65 1.87 42.47
N GLU A 96 22.77 2.97 41.73
CA GLU A 96 23.07 4.29 42.32
C GLU A 96 21.93 4.80 43.21
N LEU A 97 20.68 4.64 42.77
CA LEU A 97 19.49 5.11 43.49
C LEU A 97 19.25 4.29 44.77
N MET A 98 19.44 2.98 44.70
CA MET A 98 19.08 2.04 45.77
C MET A 98 20.23 1.70 46.72
N LYS A 99 21.42 2.31 46.55
CA LYS A 99 22.63 2.04 47.36
C LYS A 99 22.46 2.16 48.87
N ASN A 100 21.50 2.97 49.31
CA ASN A 100 21.25 3.26 50.74
C ASN A 100 20.07 2.45 51.32
N VAL A 101 19.50 1.52 50.55
CA VAL A 101 18.35 0.70 50.98
C VAL A 101 18.87 -0.65 51.48
N GLU A 102 18.64 -0.93 52.76
CA GLU A 102 19.05 -2.21 53.36
C GLU A 102 18.37 -3.40 52.68
N GLY A 103 19.15 -4.42 52.34
CA GLY A 103 18.66 -5.64 51.70
C GLY A 103 18.29 -5.50 50.22
N TRP A 104 18.51 -4.34 49.59
CA TRP A 104 18.26 -4.19 48.15
C TRP A 104 19.41 -4.75 47.33
N GLU A 105 19.08 -5.69 46.45
CA GLU A 105 19.99 -6.24 45.44
C GLU A 105 19.53 -5.82 44.04
N THR A 106 20.42 -5.18 43.28
CA THR A 106 20.06 -4.63 41.97
C THR A 106 19.63 -5.71 40.99
N GLY A 107 18.46 -5.53 40.37
CA GLY A 107 17.90 -6.48 39.41
C GLY A 107 17.20 -7.69 40.02
N THR A 108 17.04 -7.74 41.35
CA THR A 108 16.19 -8.71 42.06
C THR A 108 15.19 -7.97 42.94
N LEU A 109 14.18 -8.68 43.43
CA LEU A 109 13.28 -8.16 44.45
C LEU A 109 13.83 -8.57 45.81
N TYR A 110 14.65 -7.71 46.42
CA TYR A 110 15.30 -7.97 47.72
C TYR A 110 16.03 -9.33 47.77
N GLY A 111 16.77 -9.67 46.71
CA GLY A 111 17.49 -10.94 46.60
C GLY A 111 16.70 -12.08 45.95
N GLU A 112 15.38 -11.96 45.80
CA GLU A 112 14.59 -12.95 45.07
C GLU A 112 14.42 -12.60 43.58
N PRO A 113 14.61 -13.55 42.64
CA PRO A 113 14.26 -13.31 41.24
C PRO A 113 12.74 -13.15 41.08
N ILE A 114 12.34 -12.15 40.31
CA ILE A 114 10.91 -11.86 40.04
C ILE A 114 10.24 -13.05 39.35
N TYR A 115 10.95 -13.68 38.40
CA TYR A 115 10.46 -14.81 37.64
C TYR A 115 11.10 -16.11 38.16
N LYS A 116 10.29 -16.95 38.81
CA LYS A 116 10.77 -18.16 39.49
C LYS A 116 10.85 -19.41 38.59
N THR A 117 10.10 -19.43 37.51
CA THR A 117 9.95 -20.60 36.61
C THR A 117 10.85 -20.54 35.38
N VAL A 118 11.56 -19.43 35.18
CA VAL A 118 12.37 -19.17 33.99
C VAL A 118 13.82 -19.58 34.28
N PRO A 119 14.54 -20.21 33.33
CA PRO A 119 15.96 -20.53 33.52
C PRO A 119 16.79 -19.26 33.74
N GLU A 120 17.82 -19.35 34.60
CA GLU A 120 18.65 -18.21 35.00
C GLU A 120 19.37 -17.51 33.83
N ASP A 121 19.72 -18.26 32.78
CA ASP A 121 20.42 -17.73 31.59
C ASP A 121 19.47 -17.01 30.60
N THR A 122 18.17 -16.97 30.87
CA THR A 122 17.21 -16.36 29.96
C THR A 122 17.11 -14.85 30.22
N LEU A 123 17.40 -14.04 29.20
CA LEU A 123 17.13 -12.61 29.25
C LEU A 123 15.62 -12.35 29.21
N ILE A 124 15.08 -11.82 30.31
CA ILE A 124 13.69 -11.36 30.36
C ILE A 124 13.61 -9.98 29.72
N GLU A 125 12.83 -9.85 28.66
CA GLU A 125 12.60 -8.57 28.01
C GLU A 125 11.78 -7.64 28.93
N PRO A 126 12.26 -6.40 29.18
CA PRO A 126 11.53 -5.46 30.00
C PRO A 126 10.29 -5.00 29.26
N ARG A 127 9.26 -4.64 30.03
CA ARG A 127 8.13 -3.93 29.44
C ARG A 127 8.57 -2.55 28.97
N LEU A 128 7.80 -1.99 28.04
CA LEU A 128 8.05 -0.68 27.46
C LEU A 128 8.29 0.44 28.49
N ARG A 129 7.53 0.42 29.59
CA ARG A 129 7.67 1.38 30.69
C ARG A 129 8.96 1.16 31.49
N GLU A 130 9.39 -0.09 31.68
CA GLU A 130 10.63 -0.42 32.38
C GLU A 130 11.84 -0.01 31.53
N TRP A 131 11.74 -0.15 30.21
CA TRP A 131 12.77 0.32 29.29
C TRP A 131 12.92 1.85 29.31
N TYR A 132 11.80 2.58 29.32
CA TYR A 132 11.74 4.06 29.35
C TYR A 132 11.53 4.66 30.75
N ILE A 133 11.92 3.98 31.82
CA ILE A 133 11.54 4.38 33.18
C ILE A 133 12.07 5.76 33.59
N HIS A 134 13.17 6.22 32.98
CA HIS A 134 13.78 7.51 33.26
C HIS A 134 13.23 8.67 32.41
N ASN A 135 12.33 8.39 31.46
CA ASN A 135 11.74 9.43 30.60
C ASN A 135 10.45 9.97 31.21
N SER A 136 10.18 11.26 30.95
CA SER A 136 8.84 11.82 31.14
C SER A 136 7.83 11.09 30.26
N TYR A 137 6.59 10.98 30.73
CA TYR A 137 5.50 10.32 30.00
C TYR A 137 5.31 10.89 28.58
N GLY A 138 5.42 12.21 28.43
CA GLY A 138 5.29 12.88 27.12
C GLY A 138 6.41 12.50 26.14
N ASP A 139 7.65 12.39 26.63
CA ASP A 139 8.80 12.04 25.79
C ASP A 139 8.81 10.55 25.45
N ALA A 140 8.44 9.69 26.41
CA ALA A 140 8.21 8.29 26.13
C ALA A 140 7.15 8.11 25.04
N LYS A 141 6.00 8.80 25.14
CA LYS A 141 4.94 8.74 24.14
C LYS A 141 5.42 9.16 22.74
N LYS A 142 6.19 10.25 22.62
CA LYS A 142 6.74 10.69 21.32
C LYS A 142 7.64 9.64 20.68
N ARG A 143 8.49 8.98 21.46
CA ARG A 143 9.39 7.93 20.93
C ARG A 143 8.65 6.65 20.53
N LEU A 144 7.45 6.44 21.08
CA LEU A 144 6.58 5.31 20.75
C LEU A 144 5.68 5.58 19.54
N ASP A 145 5.50 6.84 19.18
CA ASP A 145 4.75 7.21 18.00
C ASP A 145 5.61 6.92 16.77
N LEU A 146 5.52 5.69 16.27
CA LEU A 146 6.21 5.21 15.06
C LEU A 146 5.54 5.72 13.77
N ARG A 147 4.63 6.69 13.88
CA ARG A 147 4.12 7.38 12.69
C ARG A 147 5.29 8.13 12.08
N PHE A 148 5.77 7.62 10.96
CA PHE A 148 6.55 8.42 10.03
C PHE A 148 5.60 9.54 9.60
N ASN A 149 5.82 10.74 10.12
CA ASN A 149 5.20 11.92 9.54
C ASN A 149 5.79 12.01 8.13
N ASP A 150 4.96 11.71 7.13
CA ASP A 150 5.27 11.92 5.71
C ASP A 150 5.65 13.39 5.45
#